data_AF-A0A285XP67-F1
#
_entry.id   AF-A0A285XP67-F1
#
_cell.length_a   1.000
_cell.length_b   1.000
_cell.length_c   1.000
_cell.angle_alpha   90.00
_cell.angle_beta   90.00
_cell.angle_gamma   90.00
#
_symmetry.space_group_name_H-M   'P 1'
#
loop_
_entity.id
_entity.type
_entity.pdbx_description
1 polymer ?
#
loop_
_entity_poly.entity_id
_entity_poly.type
_entity_poly.pdbx_seq_one_letter_code
_entity_poly.pdbx_strand_id
1 'polypeptide(L)'
;MTDPLDDDARRAILRHMNGDHGTDNLVIVRANGAATAVAATMTEIDAIAGVWIAQLDDGAEEQVIVPWSTPLTDRRSARVQIVEVHAAAQARLTEPS
;
A
#
# COMPACT_ATOMS: atom_id res chain seq x y z
N MET A 1 -20.03 -2.00 -10.55
CA MET A 1 -19.25 -3.21 -10.23
C MET A 1 -19.35 -3.42 -8.74
N THR A 2 -19.63 -4.63 -8.28
CA THR A 2 -19.65 -4.95 -6.85
C THR A 2 -18.23 -4.89 -6.30
N ASP A 3 -18.07 -4.33 -5.10
CA ASP A 3 -16.79 -4.34 -4.40
C ASP A 3 -16.36 -5.80 -4.11
N PRO A 4 -15.15 -6.23 -4.53
CA PRO A 4 -14.65 -7.58 -4.25
C PRO A 4 -14.32 -7.80 -2.78
N LEU A 5 -14.27 -6.73 -1.98
CA LEU A 5 -14.03 -6.77 -0.55
C LEU A 5 -15.27 -6.26 0.17
N ASP A 6 -15.88 -7.12 0.98
CA ASP A 6 -16.84 -6.63 1.98
C ASP A 6 -16.13 -5.75 3.02
N ASP A 7 -16.93 -4.98 3.77
CA ASP A 7 -16.41 -4.02 4.72
C ASP A 7 -15.58 -4.68 5.83
N ASP A 8 -15.90 -5.91 6.22
CA ASP A 8 -15.16 -6.66 7.23
C ASP A 8 -13.77 -7.06 6.73
N ALA A 9 -13.69 -7.53 5.48
CA ALA A 9 -12.44 -7.85 4.82
C ALA A 9 -11.56 -6.60 4.69
N ARG A 10 -12.13 -5.48 4.21
CA ARG A 10 -11.43 -4.19 4.11
C ARG A 10 -10.89 -3.75 5.46
N ARG A 11 -11.73 -3.69 6.50
CA ARG A 11 -11.31 -3.31 7.86
C ARG A 11 -10.22 -4.22 8.42
N ALA A 12 -10.33 -5.53 8.19
CA ALA A 12 -9.34 -6.48 8.65
C ALA A 12 -7.98 -6.31 7.94
N ILE A 13 -8.00 -6.03 6.64
CA ILE A 13 -6.78 -5.76 5.85
C ILE A 13 -6.12 -4.47 6.33
N LEU A 14 -6.87 -3.36 6.42
CA LEU A 14 -6.32 -2.07 6.87
C LEU A 14 -5.71 -2.17 8.26
N ARG A 15 -6.40 -2.82 9.21
CA ARG A 15 -5.87 -3.04 10.57
C ARG A 15 -4.58 -3.85 10.54
N HIS A 16 -4.52 -4.92 9.75
CA HIS A 16 -3.34 -5.78 9.66
C HIS A 16 -2.16 -5.04 9.02
N MET A 17 -2.38 -4.34 7.91
CA MET A 17 -1.34 -3.55 7.24
C MET A 17 -0.76 -2.48 8.14
N ASN A 18 -1.61 -1.76 8.87
CA ASN A 18 -1.17 -0.67 9.73
C ASN A 18 -0.64 -1.14 11.09
N GLY A 19 -1.00 -2.33 11.55
CA GLY A 19 -0.53 -2.90 12.82
C GLY A 19 0.78 -3.68 12.68
N ASP A 20 0.85 -4.57 11.69
CA ASP A 20 1.94 -5.54 11.58
C ASP A 20 2.95 -5.18 10.48
N HIS A 21 2.58 -4.29 9.55
CA HIS A 21 3.32 -4.02 8.31
C HIS A 21 3.63 -2.53 8.09
N GLY A 22 3.79 -1.73 9.16
CA GLY A 22 4.13 -0.31 9.06
C GLY A 22 5.43 -0.04 8.28
N THR A 23 6.45 -0.89 8.47
CA THR A 23 7.71 -0.80 7.70
C THR A 23 7.50 -1.14 6.22
N ASP A 24 6.65 -2.11 5.89
CA ASP A 24 6.37 -2.48 4.51
C ASP A 24 5.57 -1.37 3.80
N ASN A 25 4.60 -0.75 4.50
CA ASN A 25 3.91 0.45 4.02
C ASN A 25 4.92 1.56 3.68
N LEU A 26 5.92 1.77 4.54
CA LEU A 26 6.96 2.79 4.33
C LEU A 26 7.78 2.50 3.06
N VAL A 27 8.16 1.24 2.85
CA VAL A 27 8.85 0.80 1.62
C VAL A 27 7.99 1.07 0.39
N ILE A 28 6.70 0.72 0.44
CA ILE A 28 5.77 0.93 -0.67
C ILE A 28 5.69 2.41 -1.04
N VAL A 29 5.41 3.31 -0.09
CA VAL A 29 5.21 4.74 -0.42
C VAL A 29 6.49 5.41 -0.91
N ARG A 30 7.66 5.04 -0.36
CA ARG A 30 8.96 5.58 -0.79
C ARG A 30 9.27 5.25 -2.24
N ALA A 31 8.95 4.03 -2.67
CA ALA A 31 9.17 3.58 -4.05
C ALA A 31 8.12 4.10 -5.06
N ASN A 32 7.07 4.78 -4.59
CA ASN A 32 5.94 5.23 -5.41
C ASN A 32 5.66 6.74 -5.30
N GLY A 33 6.69 7.53 -5.00
CA GLY A 33 6.65 9.00 -5.10
C GLY A 33 7.01 9.74 -3.81
N ALA A 34 6.75 9.16 -2.65
CA ALA A 34 7.01 9.77 -1.35
C ALA A 34 8.40 9.37 -0.81
N ALA A 35 9.46 9.67 -1.57
CA ALA A 35 10.82 9.16 -1.31
C ALA A 35 11.37 9.51 0.09
N THR A 36 10.96 10.65 0.65
CA THR A 36 11.39 11.13 1.98
C THR A 36 10.45 10.73 3.12
N ALA A 37 9.42 9.90 2.83
CA ALA A 37 8.48 9.46 3.86
C ALA A 37 9.21 8.85 5.07
N VAL A 38 8.73 9.12 6.28
CA VAL A 38 9.22 8.56 7.54
C VAL A 38 8.20 7.64 8.21
N ALA A 39 6.91 7.77 7.85
CA ALA A 39 5.84 6.87 8.24
C ALA A 39 4.79 6.78 7.12
N ALA A 40 4.00 5.71 7.13
CA ALA A 40 2.96 5.48 6.14
C ALA A 40 1.78 4.70 6.73
N THR A 41 0.57 5.18 6.46
CA THR A 41 -0.68 4.52 6.88
C THR A 41 -1.50 4.21 5.64
N MET A 42 -1.87 2.94 5.44
CA MET A 42 -2.83 2.56 4.42
C MET A 42 -4.23 3.01 4.88
N THR A 43 -4.90 3.83 4.09
CA THR A 43 -6.22 4.38 4.43
C THR A 43 -7.34 3.69 3.67
N GLU A 44 -7.10 3.31 2.42
CA GLU A 44 -8.10 2.63 1.58
C GLU A 44 -7.49 1.50 0.75
N ILE A 45 -8.33 0.54 0.42
CA ILE A 45 -8.05 -0.53 -0.55
C ILE A 45 -9.32 -0.84 -1.31
N ASP A 46 -9.26 -0.84 -2.64
CA ASP A 46 -10.39 -1.25 -3.47
C ASP A 46 -9.95 -2.24 -4.57
N ALA A 47 -10.87 -2.52 -5.49
CA ALA A 47 -10.66 -3.43 -6.60
C ALA A 47 -9.45 -3.09 -7.49
N ILE A 48 -8.98 -1.85 -7.53
CA ILE A 48 -8.00 -1.38 -8.51
C ILE A 48 -6.74 -0.78 -7.89
N ALA A 49 -6.79 -0.29 -6.65
CA ALA A 49 -5.65 0.33 -6.00
C ALA A 49 -5.66 0.21 -4.47
N GLY A 50 -4.48 0.44 -3.88
CA GLY A 50 -4.31 0.78 -2.49
C GLY A 50 -4.02 2.28 -2.36
N VAL A 51 -4.43 2.86 -1.24
CA VAL A 51 -4.20 4.27 -0.92
C VAL A 51 -3.52 4.36 0.43
N TRP A 52 -2.45 5.15 0.47
CA TRP A 52 -1.70 5.46 1.67
C TRP A 52 -1.64 6.98 1.88
N ILE A 53 -1.54 7.36 3.15
CA ILE A 53 -1.02 8.67 3.55
C ILE A 53 0.41 8.46 4.05
N ALA A 54 1.36 9.11 3.39
CA ALA A 54 2.77 9.14 3.75
C ALA A 54 3.06 10.42 4.54
N GLN A 55 3.71 10.28 5.70
CA GLN A 55 4.25 11.41 6.45
C GLN A 55 5.69 11.62 6.02
N LEU A 56 6.02 12.81 5.54
CA LEU A 56 7.37 13.18 5.08
C LEU A 56 8.26 13.65 6.24
N ASP A 57 9.56 13.71 6.00
CA ASP A 57 10.56 14.14 6.98
C ASP A 57 10.47 15.63 7.36
N ASP A 58 9.84 16.45 6.53
CA ASP A 58 9.49 17.85 6.82
C ASP A 58 8.17 18.02 7.59
N GLY A 59 7.48 16.92 7.87
CA GLY A 59 6.19 16.88 8.56
C GLY A 59 4.97 17.07 7.66
N ALA A 60 5.13 17.22 6.35
CA ALA A 60 4.01 17.22 5.40
C ALA A 60 3.39 15.82 5.23
N GLU A 61 2.17 15.78 4.72
CA GLU A 61 1.48 14.54 4.36
C GLU A 61 1.20 14.50 2.86
N GLU A 62 1.48 13.36 2.23
CA GLU A 62 1.18 13.10 0.83
C GLU A 62 0.32 11.86 0.65
N GLN A 63 -0.65 11.94 -0.25
CA GLN A 63 -1.42 10.77 -0.66
C GLN A 63 -0.67 10.00 -1.74
N VAL A 64 -0.46 8.70 -1.50
CA VAL A 64 0.15 7.79 -2.46
C VAL A 64 -0.88 6.75 -2.89
N ILE A 65 -1.17 6.70 -4.18
CA ILE A 65 -2.10 5.73 -4.78
C ILE A 65 -1.28 4.75 -5.60
N VAL A 66 -1.36 3.47 -5.26
CA VAL A 66 -0.64 2.41 -5.98
C VAL A 66 -1.64 1.47 -6.67
N PRO A 67 -1.72 1.50 -8.02
CA PRO A 67 -2.54 0.55 -8.76
C PRO A 67 -2.07 -0.89 -8.59
N TRP A 68 -3.01 -1.82 -8.53
CA TRP A 68 -2.73 -3.25 -8.61
C TRP A 68 -2.32 -3.65 -10.03
N SER A 69 -1.48 -4.68 -10.14
CA SER A 69 -1.11 -5.25 -11.45
C SER A 69 -2.32 -5.94 -12.10
N THR A 70 -3.19 -6.50 -11.27
CA THR A 70 -4.47 -7.13 -11.64
C THR A 70 -5.56 -6.73 -10.64
N PRO A 71 -6.80 -6.46 -11.09
CA PRO A 71 -7.88 -6.12 -10.18
C PRO A 71 -8.13 -7.19 -9.12
N LEU A 72 -8.52 -6.75 -7.91
CA LEU A 72 -8.88 -7.66 -6.84
C LEU A 72 -10.21 -8.35 -7.17
N THR A 73 -10.27 -9.64 -6.83
CA THR A 73 -11.48 -10.45 -6.93
C THR A 73 -11.99 -10.91 -5.57
N ASP A 74 -11.10 -10.94 -4.57
CA ASP A 74 -11.36 -11.35 -3.19
C ASP A 74 -10.20 -10.95 -2.25
N ARG A 75 -10.34 -11.26 -0.95
CA ARG A 75 -9.29 -11.03 0.05
C ARG A 75 -7.97 -11.78 -0.24
N ARG A 76 -8.01 -12.93 -0.91
CA ARG A 76 -6.79 -13.68 -1.25
C ARG A 76 -6.01 -12.93 -2.33
N SER A 77 -6.69 -12.43 -3.35
CA SER A 77 -6.09 -11.58 -4.39
C SER A 77 -5.51 -10.29 -3.79
N ALA A 78 -6.18 -9.67 -2.80
CA ALA A 78 -5.65 -8.51 -2.08
C ALA A 78 -4.28 -8.78 -1.45
N ARG A 79 -4.13 -9.92 -0.75
CA ARG A 79 -2.84 -10.33 -0.18
C ARG A 79 -1.76 -10.50 -1.26
N VAL A 80 -2.10 -11.14 -2.37
CA VAL A 80 -1.15 -11.36 -3.48
C VAL A 80 -0.69 -10.01 -4.04
N GLN A 81 -1.62 -9.11 -4.36
CA GLN A 81 -1.30 -7.81 -4.93
C GLN A 81 -0.49 -6.91 -3.99
N ILE A 82 -0.79 -6.92 -2.69
CA ILE A 82 0.00 -6.17 -1.68
C ILE A 82 1.45 -6.68 -1.64
N VAL A 83 1.65 -8.01 -1.65
CA VAL A 83 2.99 -8.61 -1.64
C VAL A 83 3.74 -8.28 -2.95
N GLU A 84 3.07 -8.33 -4.10
CA GLU A 84 3.66 -7.95 -5.39
C GLU A 84 4.11 -6.48 -5.41
N VAL A 85 3.27 -5.57 -4.92
CA VAL A 85 3.62 -4.14 -4.82
C VAL A 85 4.80 -3.91 -3.88
N HIS A 86 4.83 -4.59 -2.74
CA HIS A 86 5.95 -4.50 -1.80
C HIS A 86 7.25 -5.05 -2.42
N ALA A 87 7.22 -6.21 -3.06
CA ALA A 87 8.39 -6.78 -3.71
C ALA A 87 8.91 -5.89 -4.85
N ALA A 88 8.02 -5.30 -5.65
CA ALA A 88 8.39 -4.33 -6.68
C ALA A 88 9.00 -3.06 -6.07
N ALA A 89 8.47 -2.57 -4.95
CA ALA A 89 9.03 -1.44 -4.23
C ALA A 89 10.44 -1.72 -3.69
N GLN A 90 10.66 -2.90 -3.09
CA GLN A 90 11.99 -3.31 -2.63
C GLN A 90 13.00 -3.37 -3.78
N ALA A 91 12.60 -3.93 -4.93
CA ALA A 91 13.46 -3.99 -6.12
C ALA A 91 13.88 -2.58 -6.56
N ARG A 92 12.92 -1.66 -6.72
CA ARG A 92 13.19 -0.27 -7.11
C ARG A 92 14.15 0.47 -6.18
N LEU A 93 14.06 0.23 -4.87
CA LEU A 93 14.92 0.91 -3.89
C LEU A 93 16.32 0.28 -3.79
N THR A 94 16.51 -0.93 -4.32
CA THR A 94 17.81 -1.63 -4.30
C THR A 94 18.58 -1.48 -5.61
N GLU A 95 17.90 -1.12 -6.71
CA GLU A 95 18.53 -0.82 -7.98
C GLU A 95 19.45 0.42 -7.85
N PRO A 96 20.75 0.31 -8.16
CA PRO A 96 21.63 1.47 -8.18
C PRO A 96 21.19 2.42 -9.31
N SER A 97 20.93 3.68 -8.96
CA SER A 97 20.61 4.76 -9.91
C SER A 97 21.76 5.08 -10.86
#